data_AF-A0A3M7AK87-F1
#
_entry.id   AF-A0A3M7AK87-F1
#
_cell.length_a   1.000
_cell.length_b   1.000
_cell.length_c   1.000
_cell.angle_alpha   90.00
_cell.angle_beta   90.00
_cell.angle_gamma   90.00
#
_symmetry.space_group_name_H-M   'P 1'
#
loop_
_entity.id
_entity.type
_entity.pdbx_description
1 polymer ?
#
loop_
_entity_poly.entity_id
_entity_poly.type
_entity_poly.pdbx_seq_one_letter_code
_entity_poly.pdbx_strand_id
1 'polypeptide(L)'
;MKPLKLENVNMFPTQHMKEQLACMQQRWPGEPGKCEERDHIMREPLLAQTDHEKKHIFHSGGAGAYAKPTEYVQVLAALLNDGTSPNTGAQILKKHTVDEMFTNQIPHVRRLQLTATFLRVQKADCAQMPDFARQGIPAAKPEHTNPAPELYPQEGQPPQGWGLSFMMTVEPGATGRGKNTAWWAGIANLFWWCDREKGVAGMIASQVMPFGDMHVMSQWAACEAAVYSALS
;
A
#
# COMPACT_ATOMS: atom_id res chain seq x y z
N MET A 1 -2.48 -4.11 18.85
CA MET A 1 -1.21 -3.37 18.99
C MET A 1 -1.20 -2.50 20.24
N LYS A 2 -0.44 -2.88 21.28
CA LYS A 2 -0.53 -2.27 22.63
C LYS A 2 -0.28 -0.76 22.71
N PRO A 3 0.79 -0.18 22.12
CA PRO A 3 1.08 1.26 22.29
C PRO A 3 0.01 2.18 21.69
N LEU A 4 -0.61 1.74 20.59
CA LEU A 4 -1.69 2.46 19.91
C LEU A 4 -3.09 2.12 20.46
N LYS A 5 -3.20 1.18 21.41
CA LYS A 5 -4.48 0.63 21.90
C LYS A 5 -5.41 0.15 20.76
N LEU A 6 -4.85 -0.39 19.70
CA LEU A 6 -5.61 -0.99 18.59
C LEU A 6 -5.91 -2.46 18.92
N GLU A 7 -7.17 -2.86 18.89
CA GLU A 7 -7.61 -4.19 19.30
C GLU A 7 -7.91 -5.10 18.12
N ASN A 8 -8.19 -4.53 16.94
CA ASN A 8 -8.61 -5.26 15.74
C ASN A 8 -7.53 -5.26 14.64
N VAL A 9 -6.25 -5.18 15.01
CA VAL A 9 -5.11 -5.39 14.10
C VAL A 9 -4.39 -6.69 14.47
N ASN A 10 -4.51 -7.71 13.62
CA ASN A 10 -3.99 -9.04 13.92
C ASN A 10 -3.64 -9.85 12.65
N MET A 11 -2.65 -10.75 12.76
CA MET A 11 -2.33 -11.74 11.72
C MET A 11 -3.32 -12.93 11.75
N PHE A 12 -3.85 -13.25 12.93
CA PHE A 12 -4.92 -14.23 13.13
C PHE A 12 -6.13 -13.52 13.72
N PRO A 13 -7.17 -13.22 12.91
CA PRO A 13 -8.35 -12.53 13.41
C PRO A 13 -8.98 -13.23 14.60
N THR A 14 -9.36 -12.46 15.61
CA THR A 14 -10.13 -12.96 16.76
C THR A 14 -11.55 -13.34 16.32
N GLN A 15 -12.29 -14.04 17.18
CA GLN A 15 -13.69 -14.37 16.90
C GLN A 15 -14.52 -13.10 16.60
N HIS A 16 -14.35 -12.05 17.41
CA HIS A 16 -14.99 -10.75 17.19
C HIS A 16 -14.62 -10.12 15.84
N MET A 17 -13.36 -10.21 15.41
CA MET A 17 -12.94 -9.71 14.09
C MET A 17 -13.60 -10.51 12.96
N LYS A 18 -13.74 -11.84 13.11
CA LYS A 18 -14.37 -12.71 12.11
C LYS A 18 -15.86 -12.39 11.94
N GLU A 19 -16.57 -12.07 13.02
CA GLU A 19 -17.99 -11.66 13.00
C GLU A 19 -18.24 -10.34 12.27
N GLN A 20 -17.20 -9.52 12.08
CA GLN A 20 -17.26 -8.22 11.41
C GLN A 20 -16.46 -8.21 10.09
N LEU A 21 -16.05 -9.39 9.62
CA LEU A 21 -15.21 -9.50 8.43
C LEU A 21 -16.02 -9.15 7.18
N ALA A 22 -15.53 -8.18 6.42
CA ALA A 22 -16.12 -7.87 5.12
C ALA A 22 -15.92 -9.02 4.14
N CYS A 23 -16.99 -9.38 3.41
CA CYS A 23 -16.94 -10.42 2.39
C CYS A 23 -16.08 -9.97 1.21
N MET A 24 -15.30 -10.90 0.64
CA MET A 24 -14.48 -10.63 -0.54
C MET A 24 -15.28 -10.90 -1.81
N GLN A 25 -15.22 -9.99 -2.77
CA GLN A 25 -15.93 -10.04 -4.03
C GLN A 25 -14.95 -10.26 -5.19
N GLN A 26 -15.38 -10.99 -6.21
CA GLN A 26 -14.63 -11.26 -7.43
C GLN A 26 -15.40 -10.74 -8.63
N ARG A 27 -14.75 -9.88 -9.41
CA ARG A 27 -15.12 -9.64 -10.81
C ARG A 27 -14.26 -10.54 -11.68
N TRP A 28 -14.89 -11.47 -12.40
CA TRP A 28 -14.15 -12.48 -13.16
C TRP A 28 -13.61 -11.91 -14.48
N PRO A 29 -12.33 -12.17 -14.82
CA PRO A 29 -11.76 -11.76 -16.09
C PRO A 29 -12.57 -12.33 -17.26
N GLY A 30 -12.91 -11.48 -18.23
CA GLY A 30 -13.66 -11.90 -19.42
C GLY A 30 -15.18 -12.01 -19.22
N GLU A 31 -15.70 -11.74 -18.01
CA GLU A 31 -17.15 -11.75 -17.72
C GLU A 31 -17.61 -10.36 -17.20
N PRO A 32 -17.76 -9.35 -18.08
CA PRO A 32 -18.17 -8.01 -17.67
C PRO A 32 -19.51 -8.02 -16.91
N GLY A 33 -19.56 -7.36 -15.76
CA GLY A 33 -20.77 -7.25 -14.94
C GLY A 33 -20.98 -8.40 -13.96
N LYS A 34 -20.28 -9.54 -14.11
CA LYS A 34 -20.31 -10.59 -13.10
C LYS A 34 -19.52 -10.16 -11.87
N CYS A 35 -20.18 -10.19 -10.72
CA CYS A 35 -19.59 -9.97 -9.42
C CYS A 35 -20.20 -10.98 -8.45
N GLU A 36 -19.35 -11.75 -7.77
CA GLU A 36 -19.81 -12.74 -6.80
C GLU A 36 -18.88 -12.77 -5.59
N GLU A 37 -19.39 -13.28 -4.49
CA GLU A 37 -18.58 -13.50 -3.30
C GLU A 37 -17.56 -14.63 -3.54
N ARG A 38 -16.36 -14.47 -2.99
CA ARG A 38 -15.29 -15.46 -2.99
C ARG A 38 -14.69 -15.61 -1.60
N ASP A 39 -13.97 -16.70 -1.40
CA ASP A 39 -13.12 -16.86 -0.24
C ASP A 39 -12.01 -15.80 -0.21
N HIS A 40 -11.68 -15.35 1.02
CA HIS A 40 -10.57 -14.45 1.26
C HIS A 40 -9.25 -15.06 0.79
N ILE A 41 -8.42 -14.30 0.06
CA ILE A 41 -7.17 -14.81 -0.51
C ILE A 41 -6.16 -15.31 0.53
N MET A 42 -6.21 -14.77 1.76
CA MET A 42 -5.42 -15.21 2.91
C MET A 42 -6.26 -16.07 3.87
N ARG A 43 -6.98 -17.08 3.36
CA ARG A 43 -7.98 -17.84 4.13
C ARG A 43 -7.40 -18.58 5.34
N GLU A 44 -6.18 -19.10 5.25
CA GLU A 44 -5.59 -19.98 6.27
C GLU A 44 -5.62 -19.39 7.70
N PRO A 45 -5.15 -18.14 7.93
CA PRO A 45 -5.29 -17.50 9.24
C PRO A 45 -6.73 -17.37 9.78
N LEU A 46 -7.73 -17.33 8.90
CA LEU A 46 -9.14 -17.26 9.31
C LEU A 46 -9.65 -18.60 9.83
N LEU A 47 -9.11 -19.70 9.31
CA LEU A 47 -9.56 -21.05 9.65
C LEU A 47 -8.83 -21.63 10.86
N ALA A 48 -7.57 -21.24 11.08
CA ALA A 48 -6.76 -21.77 12.19
C ALA A 48 -7.39 -21.51 13.56
N GLN A 49 -7.59 -22.58 14.34
CA GLN A 49 -8.18 -22.53 15.68
C GLN A 49 -7.16 -22.82 16.76
N THR A 50 -6.26 -23.78 16.51
CA THR A 50 -5.28 -24.27 17.47
C THR A 50 -3.93 -23.55 17.34
N ASP A 51 -3.15 -23.53 18.42
CA ASP A 51 -1.78 -22.98 18.40
C ASP A 51 -0.85 -23.79 17.48
N HIS A 52 -1.10 -25.09 17.36
CA HIS A 52 -0.38 -25.94 16.42
C HIS A 52 -0.61 -25.48 14.98
N GLU A 53 -1.86 -25.27 14.54
CA GLU A 53 -2.17 -24.77 13.20
C GLU A 53 -1.56 -23.39 12.95
N LYS A 54 -1.74 -22.46 13.90
CA LYS A 54 -1.21 -21.08 13.78
C LYS A 54 0.31 -21.07 13.61
N LYS A 55 1.05 -21.94 14.33
CA LYS A 55 2.51 -22.04 14.24
C LYS A 55 3.02 -22.48 12.86
N HIS A 56 2.19 -23.17 12.07
CA HIS A 56 2.54 -23.65 10.73
C HIS A 56 2.14 -22.68 9.61
N ILE A 57 1.41 -21.61 9.93
CA ILE A 57 1.01 -20.59 8.96
C ILE A 57 2.08 -19.51 8.91
N PHE A 58 2.50 -19.13 7.71
CA PHE A 58 3.51 -18.09 7.52
C PHE A 58 2.96 -16.70 7.84
N HIS A 59 3.64 -15.97 8.73
CA HIS A 59 3.31 -14.58 9.06
C HIS A 59 3.84 -13.64 7.97
N SER A 60 3.06 -13.44 6.92
CA SER A 60 3.41 -12.54 5.82
C SER A 60 3.41 -11.08 6.25
N GLY A 61 4.58 -10.53 6.60
CA GLY A 61 4.72 -9.13 7.02
C GLY A 61 4.30 -8.11 5.96
N GLY A 62 4.26 -8.50 4.69
CA GLY A 62 3.84 -7.62 3.58
C GLY A 62 2.34 -7.64 3.24
N ALA A 63 1.58 -8.65 3.67
CA ALA A 63 0.18 -8.82 3.24
C ALA A 63 -0.74 -9.58 4.21
N GLY A 64 -0.26 -10.02 5.36
CA GLY A 64 -0.97 -10.96 6.23
C GLY A 64 -1.78 -10.35 7.38
N ALA A 65 -1.75 -9.03 7.56
CA ALA A 65 -2.47 -8.37 8.63
C ALA A 65 -3.93 -8.08 8.25
N TYR A 66 -4.83 -8.34 9.19
CA TYR A 66 -6.23 -7.94 9.15
C TYR A 66 -6.42 -6.73 10.05
N ALA A 67 -7.15 -5.72 9.56
CA ALA A 67 -7.41 -4.49 10.30
C ALA A 67 -8.76 -3.88 9.90
N LYS A 68 -9.36 -3.12 10.82
CA LYS A 68 -10.39 -2.13 10.44
C LYS A 68 -9.70 -0.93 9.78
N PRO A 69 -10.24 -0.36 8.69
CA PRO A 69 -9.66 0.85 8.09
C PRO A 69 -9.50 2.00 9.08
N THR A 70 -10.46 2.17 10.00
CA THR A 70 -10.44 3.16 11.08
C THR A 70 -9.33 2.94 12.12
N GLU A 71 -8.81 1.72 12.27
CA GLU A 71 -7.64 1.44 13.09
C GLU A 71 -6.33 1.59 12.29
N TYR A 72 -6.35 1.23 11.00
CA TYR A 72 -5.18 1.40 10.12
C TYR A 72 -4.80 2.88 9.99
N VAL A 73 -5.77 3.79 9.83
CA VAL A 73 -5.50 5.23 9.76
C VAL A 73 -4.91 5.80 11.05
N GLN A 74 -5.04 5.13 12.20
CA GLN A 74 -4.35 5.56 13.43
C GLN A 74 -2.85 5.30 13.38
N VAL A 75 -2.40 4.29 12.61
CA VAL A 75 -0.97 4.10 12.32
C VAL A 75 -0.47 5.25 11.45
N LEU A 76 -1.24 5.65 10.44
CA LEU A 76 -0.92 6.82 9.60
C LEU A 76 -0.89 8.11 10.41
N ALA A 77 -1.83 8.29 11.34
CA ALA A 77 -1.86 9.44 12.24
C ALA A 77 -0.61 9.52 13.13
N ALA A 78 -0.07 8.38 13.57
CA ALA A 78 1.20 8.35 14.28
C ALA A 78 2.37 8.78 13.38
N LEU A 79 2.38 8.42 12.09
CA LEU A 79 3.39 8.89 11.13
C LEU A 79 3.28 10.39 10.85
N LEU A 80 2.06 10.93 10.72
CA LEU A 80 1.84 12.37 10.60
C LEU A 80 2.36 13.12 11.83
N ASN A 81 2.18 12.54 13.01
CA ASN A 81 2.55 13.13 14.29
C ASN A 81 3.95 12.68 14.77
N ASP A 82 4.92 12.68 13.86
CA ASP A 82 6.35 12.43 14.12
C ASP A 82 6.65 11.14 14.90
N GLY A 83 5.84 10.10 14.66
CA GLY A 83 5.98 8.77 15.27
C GLY A 83 5.27 8.62 16.61
N THR A 84 4.50 9.62 17.04
CA THR A 84 3.76 9.60 18.30
C THR A 84 2.27 9.46 18.04
N SER A 85 1.62 8.53 18.74
CA SER A 85 0.17 8.38 18.69
C SER A 85 -0.54 9.64 19.19
N PRO A 86 -1.39 10.31 18.38
CA PRO A 86 -2.16 11.45 18.87
C PRO A 86 -3.22 11.02 19.90
N ASN A 87 -3.68 9.77 19.85
CA ASN A 87 -4.74 9.27 20.73
C ASN A 87 -4.20 8.78 22.09
N THR A 88 -2.97 8.29 22.13
CA THR A 88 -2.41 7.66 23.34
C THR A 88 -1.17 8.36 23.90
N GLY A 89 -0.57 9.28 23.15
CA GLY A 89 0.72 9.91 23.50
C GLY A 89 1.91 8.94 23.44
N ALA A 90 1.71 7.68 23.07
CA ALA A 90 2.78 6.70 23.00
C ALA A 90 3.68 6.98 21.79
N GLN A 91 4.99 7.05 22.02
CA GLN A 91 5.98 7.15 20.96
C GLN A 91 6.27 5.76 20.36
N ILE A 92 5.92 5.57 19.09
CA ILE A 92 6.15 4.34 18.32
C ILE A 92 7.51 4.40 17.64
N LEU A 93 7.81 5.54 17.02
CA LEU A 93 9.07 5.84 16.36
C LEU A 93 9.55 7.22 16.81
N LYS A 94 10.87 7.43 16.81
CA LYS A 94 11.43 8.76 17.04
C LYS A 94 11.20 9.63 15.81
N LYS A 95 11.06 10.94 16.02
CA LYS A 95 10.89 11.91 14.93
C LYS A 95 11.88 11.73 13.78
N HIS A 96 13.18 11.65 14.09
CA HIS A 96 14.20 11.48 13.04
C HIS A 96 14.06 10.18 12.25
N THR A 97 13.51 9.12 12.85
CA THR A 97 13.22 7.87 12.16
C THR A 97 12.07 8.06 11.18
N VAL A 98 11.01 8.76 11.59
CA VAL A 98 9.91 9.11 10.68
C VAL A 98 10.38 10.06 9.59
N ASP A 99 11.23 11.02 9.90
CA ASP A 99 11.84 11.90 8.89
C ASP A 99 12.61 11.08 7.84
N GLU A 100 13.43 10.12 8.27
CA GLU A 100 14.15 9.21 7.37
C GLU A 100 13.24 8.30 6.54
N MET A 101 12.09 7.87 7.09
CA MET A 101 11.13 7.07 6.32
C MET A 101 10.63 7.82 5.09
N PHE A 102 10.53 9.16 5.18
CA PHE A 102 10.05 10.05 4.12
C PHE A 102 11.20 10.70 3.32
N THR A 103 12.39 10.12 3.32
CA THR A 103 13.44 10.47 2.37
C THR A 103 13.43 9.46 1.22
N ASN A 104 13.77 9.90 0.00
CA ASN A 104 13.93 8.97 -1.11
C ASN A 104 15.20 8.14 -0.88
N GLN A 105 15.03 6.83 -0.67
CA GLN A 105 16.08 5.86 -0.36
C GLN A 105 16.76 5.30 -1.61
N ILE A 106 16.17 5.52 -2.79
CA ILE A 106 16.72 5.08 -4.07
C ILE A 106 16.92 6.23 -5.05
N PRO A 107 17.58 7.33 -4.65
CA PRO A 107 17.83 8.43 -5.57
C PRO A 107 18.72 8.00 -6.75
N HIS A 108 19.44 6.86 -6.63
CA HIS A 108 20.52 6.46 -7.55
C HIS A 108 20.64 4.95 -7.88
N VAL A 109 19.67 4.06 -7.59
CA VAL A 109 19.83 2.59 -7.77
C VAL A 109 19.59 2.15 -9.23
N ARG A 110 20.28 1.13 -9.79
CA ARG A 110 19.89 0.41 -11.05
C ARG A 110 19.98 -1.13 -10.98
N ARG A 111 19.18 -1.78 -11.84
CA ARG A 111 18.86 -3.21 -12.03
C ARG A 111 19.92 -3.96 -12.87
N LEU A 112 20.25 -5.20 -12.51
CA LEU A 112 21.03 -6.14 -13.34
C LEU A 112 20.21 -6.52 -14.58
N GLN A 113 20.71 -6.17 -15.76
CA GLN A 113 20.16 -6.61 -17.04
C GLN A 113 21.05 -7.73 -17.58
N LEU A 114 20.56 -8.98 -17.52
CA LEU A 114 21.20 -10.12 -18.20
C LEU A 114 21.05 -9.91 -19.71
N THR A 115 22.00 -9.21 -20.32
CA THR A 115 22.19 -9.25 -21.76
C THR A 115 23.14 -10.40 -22.08
N ALA A 116 22.80 -11.19 -23.09
CA ALA A 116 23.48 -12.42 -23.48
C ALA A 116 24.87 -12.20 -24.14
N THR A 117 25.63 -11.19 -23.73
CA THR A 117 26.93 -10.89 -24.32
C THR A 117 27.93 -10.49 -23.24
N PHE A 118 28.72 -11.49 -22.83
CA PHE A 118 30.07 -11.42 -22.27
C PHE A 118 30.49 -10.17 -21.49
N LEU A 119 30.58 -10.37 -20.16
CA LEU A 119 31.63 -9.89 -19.24
C LEU A 119 32.59 -8.81 -19.78
N ARG A 120 32.19 -7.54 -19.62
CA ARG A 120 33.13 -6.44 -19.34
C ARG A 120 32.61 -5.63 -18.16
N VAL A 121 33.26 -5.80 -17.01
CA VAL A 121 33.15 -4.84 -15.90
C VAL A 121 34.05 -3.66 -16.27
N GLN A 122 33.47 -2.63 -16.89
CA GLN A 122 34.11 -1.32 -16.94
C GLN A 122 33.74 -0.56 -15.65
N LYS A 123 34.76 -0.04 -14.98
CA LYS A 123 34.71 0.62 -13.67
C LYS A 123 34.24 2.08 -13.77
N ALA A 124 33.39 2.40 -14.73
CA ALA A 124 32.90 3.74 -14.99
C ALA A 124 31.39 3.70 -15.28
N ASP A 125 30.67 4.68 -14.72
CA ASP A 125 29.30 5.08 -15.04
C ASP A 125 28.17 4.49 -14.16
N CYS A 126 28.08 5.05 -12.93
CA CYS A 126 26.88 5.06 -12.09
C CYS A 126 25.68 5.68 -12.84
N ALA A 127 24.76 4.87 -13.37
CA ALA A 127 23.56 5.34 -14.07
C ALA A 127 22.25 4.98 -13.32
N GLN A 128 21.32 5.94 -13.26
CA GLN A 128 20.16 6.09 -12.35
C GLN A 128 18.90 5.29 -12.80
N MET A 129 18.04 4.80 -11.88
CA MET A 129 16.70 4.19 -12.17
C MET A 129 15.55 5.01 -11.55
N PRO A 130 15.35 6.25 -11.99
CA PRO A 130 14.22 7.06 -11.53
C PRO A 130 12.86 6.44 -11.91
N ASP A 131 12.78 5.52 -12.86
CA ASP A 131 11.51 5.07 -13.46
C ASP A 131 11.14 3.60 -13.14
N PHE A 132 11.52 3.11 -11.96
CA PHE A 132 11.47 1.69 -11.61
C PHE A 132 10.06 1.06 -11.63
N ALA A 133 9.01 1.86 -11.45
CA ALA A 133 7.62 1.45 -11.48
C ALA A 133 6.82 2.08 -12.66
N ARG A 134 7.52 2.64 -13.66
CA ARG A 134 6.91 3.07 -14.94
C ARG A 134 6.76 1.92 -15.94
N GLN A 135 7.36 0.77 -15.66
CA GLN A 135 7.16 -0.42 -16.47
C GLN A 135 5.76 -0.97 -16.21
N GLY A 136 5.06 -1.33 -17.28
CA GLY A 136 3.76 -1.99 -17.18
C GLY A 136 3.82 -3.22 -16.28
N ILE A 137 2.85 -3.33 -15.39
CA ILE A 137 2.66 -4.46 -14.49
C ILE A 137 1.75 -5.45 -15.22
N PRO A 138 2.27 -6.58 -15.72
CA PRO A 138 1.43 -7.59 -16.34
C PRO A 138 0.55 -8.26 -15.28
N ALA A 139 -0.61 -8.75 -15.72
CA ALA A 139 -1.48 -9.55 -14.88
C ALA A 139 -0.91 -10.95 -14.67
N ALA A 140 -0.04 -11.14 -13.67
CA ALA A 140 0.56 -12.44 -13.38
C ALA A 140 -0.50 -13.52 -13.11
N LYS A 141 -1.61 -13.14 -12.45
CA LYS A 141 -2.82 -13.94 -12.29
C LYS A 141 -4.03 -13.04 -12.57
N PRO A 142 -4.71 -13.16 -13.73
CA PRO A 142 -5.78 -12.25 -14.13
C PRO A 142 -6.93 -12.13 -13.11
N GLU A 143 -7.24 -13.19 -12.37
CA GLU A 143 -8.26 -13.18 -11.31
C GLU A 143 -7.83 -12.37 -10.07
N HIS A 144 -6.53 -12.09 -9.89
CA HIS A 144 -6.01 -11.36 -8.73
C HIS A 144 -5.53 -9.95 -9.05
N THR A 145 -5.13 -9.67 -10.29
CA THR A 145 -4.65 -8.34 -10.69
C THR A 145 -5.00 -8.05 -12.13
N ASN A 146 -5.51 -6.85 -12.38
CA ASN A 146 -5.57 -6.30 -13.72
C ASN A 146 -4.17 -5.85 -14.16
N PRO A 147 -3.89 -5.84 -15.46
CA PRO A 147 -2.67 -5.22 -15.96
C PRO A 147 -2.75 -3.70 -15.71
N ALA A 148 -1.64 -3.10 -15.32
CA ALA A 148 -1.54 -1.65 -15.15
C ALA A 148 -0.38 -1.12 -16.01
N PRO A 149 -0.56 -0.03 -16.78
CA PRO A 149 0.52 0.52 -17.60
C PRO A 149 1.64 1.14 -16.74
N GLU A 150 1.29 1.67 -15.57
CA GLU A 150 2.21 2.33 -14.64
C GLU A 150 1.63 2.31 -13.23
N LEU A 151 2.50 2.23 -12.22
CA LEU A 151 2.10 2.40 -10.82
C LEU A 151 2.01 3.90 -10.48
N TYR A 152 0.80 4.44 -10.47
CA TYR A 152 0.45 5.85 -10.18
C TYR A 152 1.13 6.87 -11.12
N PRO A 153 0.59 7.07 -12.34
CA PRO A 153 1.14 8.01 -13.30
C PRO A 153 1.05 9.46 -12.81
N GLN A 154 2.13 10.21 -12.99
CA GLN A 154 2.20 11.66 -12.71
C GLN A 154 2.45 12.45 -14.00
N GLU A 155 1.78 13.59 -14.14
CA GLU A 155 1.99 14.51 -15.27
C GLU A 155 3.46 14.94 -15.35
N GLY A 156 4.00 15.06 -16.57
CA GLY A 156 5.41 15.38 -16.80
C GLY A 156 6.39 14.23 -16.55
N GLN A 157 5.91 13.06 -16.13
CA GLN A 157 6.71 11.84 -15.90
C GLN A 157 7.97 12.06 -15.03
N PRO A 158 7.85 12.68 -13.84
CA PRO A 158 9.00 12.92 -12.98
C PRO A 158 9.56 11.62 -12.39
N PRO A 159 10.83 11.57 -11.95
CA PRO A 159 11.40 10.41 -11.25
C PRO A 159 10.52 9.87 -10.11
N GLN A 160 10.34 8.56 -9.99
CA GLN A 160 9.65 7.93 -8.87
C GLN A 160 10.55 7.88 -7.63
N GLY A 161 9.94 8.00 -6.45
CA GLY A 161 10.62 7.89 -5.16
C GLY A 161 10.19 6.67 -4.36
N TRP A 162 11.09 6.15 -3.54
CA TRP A 162 10.78 5.09 -2.57
C TRP A 162 11.34 5.46 -1.20
N GLY A 163 10.46 5.54 -0.20
CA GLY A 163 10.83 5.73 1.18
C GLY A 163 11.10 4.40 1.89
N LEU A 164 11.19 4.43 3.21
CA LEU A 164 11.26 3.19 3.98
C LEU A 164 9.85 2.60 4.12
N SER A 165 9.52 1.65 3.24
CA SER A 165 8.28 0.83 3.20
C SER A 165 7.17 1.29 2.24
N PHE A 166 7.35 2.40 1.51
CA PHE A 166 6.31 2.96 0.66
C PHE A 166 6.85 3.69 -0.56
N MET A 167 5.98 3.87 -1.55
CA MET A 167 6.25 4.73 -2.68
C MET A 167 6.04 6.19 -2.30
N MET A 168 6.80 7.09 -2.91
CA MET A 168 6.68 8.53 -2.70
C MET A 168 6.32 9.22 -4.01
N THR A 169 5.36 10.14 -3.96
CA THR A 169 5.18 11.12 -5.05
C THR A 169 6.29 12.15 -4.96
N VAL A 170 6.93 12.50 -6.07
CA VAL A 170 7.98 13.54 -6.08
C VAL A 170 7.45 14.90 -6.49
N GLU A 171 6.34 14.91 -7.23
CA GLU A 171 5.60 16.10 -7.63
C GLU A 171 4.16 16.04 -7.11
N PRO A 172 3.42 17.16 -7.08
CA PRO A 172 1.99 17.15 -6.81
C PRO A 172 1.20 16.25 -7.76
N GLY A 173 0.11 15.65 -7.25
CA GLY A 173 -0.80 14.80 -8.02
C GLY A 173 -2.08 15.53 -8.45
N ALA A 174 -2.77 14.99 -9.45
CA ALA A 174 -4.01 15.57 -9.99
C ALA A 174 -5.17 15.65 -8.98
N THR A 175 -5.13 14.85 -7.92
CA THR A 175 -6.12 14.84 -6.83
C THR A 175 -5.86 15.92 -5.76
N GLY A 176 -4.83 16.76 -5.93
CA GLY A 176 -4.43 17.74 -4.94
C GLY A 176 -3.41 17.22 -3.92
N ARG A 177 -3.04 15.93 -3.96
CA ARG A 177 -1.93 15.38 -3.19
C ARG A 177 -0.63 16.16 -3.41
N GLY A 178 0.10 16.46 -2.34
CA GLY A 178 1.39 17.14 -2.42
C GLY A 178 2.53 16.28 -2.96
N LYS A 179 3.66 16.93 -3.21
CA LYS A 179 4.95 16.24 -3.34
C LYS A 179 5.32 15.57 -2.01
N ASN A 180 6.29 14.66 -2.05
CA ASN A 180 6.80 13.91 -0.90
C ASN A 180 5.73 13.11 -0.12
N THR A 181 4.59 12.80 -0.75
CA THR A 181 3.53 12.02 -0.11
C THR A 181 3.85 10.54 -0.18
N ALA A 182 3.87 9.90 0.99
CA ALA A 182 3.99 8.45 1.11
C ALA A 182 2.66 7.80 0.74
N TRP A 183 2.70 6.71 -0.03
CA TRP A 183 1.51 5.95 -0.35
C TRP A 183 1.86 4.51 -0.73
N TRP A 184 0.89 3.61 -0.56
CA TRP A 184 0.98 2.25 -1.07
C TRP A 184 -0.41 1.64 -1.24
N ALA A 185 -0.44 0.36 -1.64
CA ALA A 185 -1.67 -0.35 -1.88
C ALA A 185 -1.65 -1.79 -1.36
N GLY A 186 -2.84 -2.34 -1.15
CA GLY A 186 -3.10 -3.75 -0.90
C GLY A 186 -3.97 -4.34 -2.01
N ILE A 187 -3.76 -5.62 -2.30
CA ILE A 187 -4.29 -6.28 -3.51
C ILE A 187 -5.83 -6.29 -3.62
N ALA A 188 -6.55 -6.22 -2.50
CA ALA A 188 -8.01 -6.10 -2.48
C ALA A 188 -8.49 -4.65 -2.76
N ASN A 189 -7.77 -3.91 -3.61
CA ASN A 189 -7.96 -2.49 -3.89
C ASN A 189 -8.03 -1.64 -2.61
N LEU A 190 -7.05 -1.84 -1.73
CA LEU A 190 -6.80 -1.01 -0.55
C LEU A 190 -5.79 0.06 -0.95
N PHE A 191 -6.07 1.34 -0.74
CA PHE A 191 -5.12 2.42 -1.06
C PHE A 191 -5.02 3.37 0.12
N TRP A 192 -3.79 3.68 0.53
CA TRP A 192 -3.54 4.64 1.61
C TRP A 192 -2.50 5.68 1.19
N TRP A 193 -2.57 6.85 1.81
CA TRP A 193 -1.60 7.92 1.61
C TRP A 193 -1.36 8.71 2.90
N CYS A 194 -0.19 9.36 2.99
CA CYS A 194 0.25 10.16 4.11
C CYS A 194 1.08 11.35 3.60
N ASP A 195 0.46 12.52 3.56
CA ASP A 195 1.04 13.80 3.16
C ASP A 195 1.40 14.61 4.42
N ARG A 196 2.67 14.56 4.80
CA ARG A 196 3.18 15.26 5.99
C ARG A 196 3.27 16.77 5.78
N GLU A 197 3.47 17.24 4.55
CA GLU A 197 3.56 18.68 4.25
C GLU A 197 2.19 19.36 4.41
N LYS A 198 1.11 18.65 4.05
CA LYS A 198 -0.28 19.12 4.21
C LYS A 198 -0.96 18.63 5.50
N GLY A 199 -0.29 17.80 6.29
CA GLY A 199 -0.81 17.29 7.56
C GLY A 199 -2.02 16.36 7.42
N VAL A 200 -2.14 15.64 6.31
CA VAL A 200 -3.30 14.79 6.00
C VAL A 200 -2.90 13.39 5.60
N ALA A 201 -3.66 12.39 6.04
CA ALA A 201 -3.51 11.00 5.64
C ALA A 201 -4.88 10.37 5.49
N GLY A 202 -4.96 9.33 4.67
CA GLY A 202 -6.22 8.68 4.38
C GLY A 202 -6.04 7.25 3.89
N MET A 203 -7.15 6.53 3.89
CA MET A 203 -7.25 5.20 3.31
C MET A 203 -8.64 5.02 2.70
N ILE A 204 -8.69 4.43 1.52
CA ILE A 204 -9.89 3.78 1.00
C ILE A 204 -9.64 2.27 1.01
N ALA A 205 -10.62 1.52 1.49
CA ALA A 205 -10.51 0.08 1.67
C ALA A 205 -11.70 -0.61 1.02
N SER A 206 -11.41 -1.48 0.05
CA SER A 206 -12.40 -2.38 -0.54
C SER A 206 -12.10 -3.84 -0.19
N GLN A 207 -12.97 -4.74 -0.61
CA GLN A 207 -12.73 -6.18 -0.64
C GLN A 207 -13.05 -6.73 -2.03
N VAL A 208 -12.66 -6.02 -3.09
CA VAL A 208 -12.96 -6.38 -4.49
C VAL A 208 -11.69 -6.83 -5.18
N MET A 209 -11.78 -7.95 -5.91
CA MET A 209 -10.74 -8.48 -6.79
C MET A 209 -11.22 -8.41 -8.25
N PRO A 210 -10.30 -8.31 -9.23
CA PRO A 210 -8.84 -8.20 -9.08
C PRO A 210 -8.37 -6.80 -8.64
N PHE A 211 -7.10 -6.71 -8.19
CA PHE A 211 -6.42 -5.43 -7.97
C PHE A 211 -6.45 -4.55 -9.23
N GLY A 212 -6.55 -3.25 -9.06
CA GLY A 212 -6.73 -2.30 -10.16
C GLY A 212 -8.15 -2.33 -10.72
N ASP A 213 -9.16 -2.55 -9.87
CA ASP A 213 -10.56 -2.44 -10.27
C ASP A 213 -10.89 -0.97 -10.55
N MET A 214 -11.32 -0.67 -11.79
CA MET A 214 -11.53 0.70 -12.23
C MET A 214 -12.65 1.43 -11.48
N HIS A 215 -13.66 0.70 -10.97
CA HIS A 215 -14.68 1.33 -10.13
C HIS A 215 -14.05 1.78 -8.81
N VAL A 216 -13.24 0.92 -8.16
CA VAL A 216 -12.57 1.28 -6.90
C VAL A 216 -11.51 2.37 -7.12
N MET A 217 -10.73 2.31 -8.20
CA MET A 217 -9.75 3.35 -8.53
C MET A 217 -10.41 4.72 -8.76
N SER A 218 -11.59 4.76 -9.40
CA SER A 218 -12.33 6.01 -9.57
C SER A 218 -12.78 6.59 -8.23
N GLN A 219 -13.24 5.73 -7.30
CA GLN A 219 -13.63 6.15 -5.95
C GLN A 219 -12.43 6.58 -5.11
N TRP A 220 -11.26 5.96 -5.28
CA TRP A 220 -10.03 6.39 -4.63
C TRP A 220 -9.67 7.82 -5.05
N ALA A 221 -9.62 8.09 -6.35
CA ALA A 221 -9.30 9.42 -6.86
C ALA A 221 -10.32 10.48 -6.40
N ALA A 222 -11.61 10.15 -6.43
CA ALA A 222 -12.68 11.04 -5.96
C ALA A 222 -12.59 11.31 -4.44
N CYS A 223 -12.35 10.29 -3.63
CA CYS A 223 -12.19 10.41 -2.18
C CYS A 223 -10.96 11.27 -1.84
N GLU A 224 -9.82 11.00 -2.47
CA GLU A 224 -8.61 11.77 -2.25
C GLU A 224 -8.79 13.25 -2.65
N ALA A 225 -9.37 13.51 -3.83
CA ALA A 225 -9.66 14.86 -4.28
C ALA A 225 -10.62 15.62 -3.35
N ALA A 226 -11.66 14.95 -2.84
CA ALA A 226 -12.59 15.54 -1.89
C ALA A 226 -11.90 15.90 -0.56
N VAL A 227 -11.01 15.04 -0.06
CA VAL A 227 -10.23 15.31 1.16
C VAL A 227 -9.34 16.55 0.96
N TYR A 228 -8.58 16.62 -0.13
CA TYR A 228 -7.71 17.79 -0.37
C TYR A 228 -8.49 19.08 -0.62
N SER A 229 -9.64 19.01 -1.31
CA SER A 229 -10.51 20.17 -1.51
C SER A 229 -11.14 20.68 -0.21
N ALA A 230 -11.21 19.87 0.85
CA ALA A 230 -11.74 20.28 2.15
C ALA A 230 -10.67 20.88 3.09
N LEU A 231 -9.39 20.83 2.71
CA LEU A 231 -8.29 21.44 3.47
C LEU A 231 -8.08 22.93 3.13
N SER A 232 -8.67 23.41 2.03
CA SER A 232 -8.59 24.78 1.54
C SER A 232 -9.70 25.67 2.10
#